data_AF-A0A1Y0EGG0-F1
#
_entry.id   AF-A0A1Y0EGG0-F1
#
_cell.length_a   1.000
_cell.length_b   1.000
_cell.length_c   1.000
_cell.angle_alpha   90.00
_cell.angle_beta   90.00
_cell.angle_gamma   90.00
#
_symmetry.space_group_name_H-M   'P 1'
#
loop_
_entity.id
_entity.type
_entity.pdbx_description
1 polymer ?
#
loop_
_entity_poly.entity_id
_entity_poly.type
_entity_poly.pdbx_seq_one_letter_code
_entity_poly.pdbx_strand_id
1 'polypeptide(L)' 'MAFMADRLGDGRTFRLLNVLDDFNREGLGIEVDFSLPAERVICSLSRIIEWRGKPGAIRVRTEFTSSSILK' A
#
# COMPACT_ATOMS: atom_id res chain seq x y z
N MET A 1 -7.38 -0.61 -1.42
CA MET A 1 -5.97 -0.92 -1.08
C MET A 1 -5.20 -1.31 -2.33
N ALA A 2 -3.94 -0.87 -2.46
CA ALA A 2 -3.07 -1.21 -3.57
C ALA A 2 -1.66 -1.53 -3.09
N PHE A 3 -1.07 -2.59 -3.65
CA PHE A 3 0.36 -2.87 -3.53
C PHE A 3 1.08 -2.37 -4.78
N MET A 4 2.12 -1.56 -4.57
CA MET A 4 3.03 -1.12 -5.61
C MET A 4 4.45 -1.48 -5.22
N ALA A 5 5.33 -1.63 -6.21
CA ALA A 5 6.75 -1.83 -6.00
C ALA A 5 7.52 -0.93 -6.95
N ASP A 6 8.61 -0.34 -6.47
CA ASP A 6 9.48 0.52 -7.25
C ASP A 6 10.93 0.32 -6.82
N ARG A 7 11.88 0.84 -7.61
CA ARG A 7 13.31 0.63 -7.42
C ARG A 7 14.02 1.94 -7.15
N LEU A 8 14.82 1.94 -6.09
CA LEU A 8 15.75 3.03 -5.81
C LEU A 8 16.84 3.09 -6.87
N GLY A 9 17.49 4.25 -7.01
CA GLY A 9 18.59 4.46 -7.95
C GLY A 9 19.80 3.53 -7.72
N ASP A 10 19.93 2.99 -6.51
CA ASP A 10 20.96 2.00 -6.14
C ASP A 10 20.58 0.54 -6.47
N GLY A 11 19.40 0.31 -7.06
CA GLY A 11 18.93 -1.00 -7.48
C GLY A 11 18.12 -1.77 -6.44
N ARG A 12 17.95 -1.26 -5.21
CA ARG A 12 17.10 -1.90 -4.20
C ARG A 12 15.62 -1.67 -4.50
N THR A 13 14.82 -2.73 -4.42
CA THR A 13 13.36 -2.65 -4.59
C THR A 13 12.68 -2.39 -3.27
N PHE A 14 11.79 -1.40 -3.22
CA PHE A 14 10.90 -1.15 -2.09
C PHE A 14 9.45 -1.37 -2.51
N ARG A 15 8.59 -1.60 -1.52
CA ARG A 15 7.17 -1.86 -1.72
C ARG A 15 6.36 -0.82 -0.96
N LEU A 16 5.23 -0.47 -1.55
CA LEU A 16 4.29 0.51 -1.04
C LEU A 16 2.95 -0.18 -0.86
N LEU A 17 2.41 -0.07 0.35
CA LEU A 17 1.03 -0.39 0.65
C LEU A 17 0.24 0.91 0.74
N ASN A 18 -0.66 1.13 -0.21
CA ASN A 18 -1.54 2.29 -0.22
C ASN A 18 -2.94 1.89 0.22
N VAL A 19 -3.41 2.47 1.32
CA VAL A 19 -4.77 2.28 1.83
C VAL A 19 -5.57 3.54 1.53
N LEU A 20 -6.63 3.37 0.74
CA LEU A 20 -7.48 4.43 0.23
C LEU A 20 -8.92 4.08 0.56
N ASP A 21 -9.68 5.08 0.99
CA ASP A 21 -11.13 5.03 1.10
C ASP A 21 -11.75 5.45 -0.23
N ASP A 22 -12.43 4.51 -0.89
CA ASP A 22 -13.07 4.72 -2.20
C ASP A 22 -14.33 5.60 -2.08
N PHE A 23 -15.02 5.54 -0.94
CA PHE A 23 -16.26 6.27 -0.71
C PHE A 23 -15.98 7.75 -0.42
N ASN A 24 -15.07 8.02 0.53
CA ASN A 24 -14.70 9.39 0.90
C ASN A 24 -13.61 9.97 -0.02
N ARG A 25 -13.01 9.15 -0.89
CA ARG A 25 -11.85 9.51 -1.74
C ARG A 25 -10.65 10.03 -0.94
N GLU A 26 -10.40 9.43 0.22
CA GLU A 26 -9.31 9.83 1.13
C GLU A 26 -8.17 8.81 1.16
N GLY A 27 -6.93 9.30 1.30
CA GLY A 27 -5.77 8.47 1.64
C GLY A 27 -5.75 8.17 3.13
N LEU A 28 -5.97 6.91 3.51
CA LEU A 28 -5.98 6.48 4.91
C LEU A 28 -4.57 6.24 5.46
N GLY A 29 -3.64 5.84 4.59
CA GLY A 29 -2.25 5.63 4.95
C GLY A 29 -1.43 5.03 3.83
N ILE A 30 -0.12 5.27 3.89
CA ILE A 30 0.86 4.69 2.98
C ILE A 30 1.97 4.09 3.82
N GLU A 31 2.22 2.80 3.66
CA GLU A 31 3.30 2.08 4.32
C GLU A 31 4.37 1.74 3.30
N VAL A 32 5.63 2.02 3.67
CA VAL A 32 6.79 1.89 2.79
C VAL A 32 7.81 1.00 3.45
N ASP A 33 8.18 -0.11 2.81
CA ASP A 33 9.20 -1.01 3.33
C ASP A 33 9.86 -1.81 2.18
N PHE A 34 11.08 -2.28 2.37
CA PHE A 34 11.74 -3.21 1.44
C PHE A 34 11.01 -4.56 1.39
N SER A 35 10.35 -4.94 2.48
CA SER A 35 9.46 -6.10 2.53
C SER A 35 8.17 -5.75 3.26
N LEU A 36 7.03 -6.17 2.70
CA LEU A 36 5.72 -6.02 3.33
C LEU A 36 5.18 -7.40 3.74
N PRO A 37 5.63 -7.98 4.87
CA PRO A 37 5.06 -9.20 5.40
C PRO A 37 3.61 -8.95 5.87
N ALA A 38 2.82 -10.02 5.94
CA ALA A 38 1.41 -9.94 6.35
C ALA A 38 1.22 -9.24 7.70
N GLU A 39 2.14 -9.44 8.65
CA GLU A 39 2.11 -8.80 9.97
C GLU A 39 2.11 -7.27 9.89
N ARG A 40 2.95 -6.68 9.02
CA ARG A 40 2.98 -5.23 8.79
C ARG A 40 1.68 -4.72 8.20
N VAL A 41 1.11 -5.46 7.26
CA VAL A 41 -0.19 -5.14 6.65
C VAL A 41 -1.29 -5.16 7.70
N ILE A 42 -1.33 -6.20 8.55
CA ILE A 42 -2.32 -6.36 9.61
C ILE A 42 -2.21 -5.22 10.63
N CYS A 43 -0.99 -4.88 11.08
CA CYS A 43 -0.77 -3.78 12.01
C CYS A 43 -1.30 -2.45 11.46
N SER A 44 -1.03 -2.18 10.18
CA SER A 44 -1.46 -0.95 9.51
C SER A 44 -2.98 -0.89 9.35
N LEU A 45 -3.61 -1.99 8.95
CA LEU A 45 -5.06 -2.09 8.87
C LEU A 45 -5.72 -1.99 10.24
N SER A 46 -5.15 -2.61 11.27
CA SER A 46 -5.65 -2.52 12.65
C SER A 46 -5.71 -1.08 13.11
N ARG A 47 -4.63 -0.31 12.91
CA ARG A 47 -4.58 1.11 13.28
C ARG A 47 -5.67 1.93 12.57
N ILE A 48 -5.88 1.67 11.27
CA ILE A 48 -6.92 2.35 10.49
C ILE A 48 -8.32 2.01 11.03
N ILE A 49 -8.56 0.73 11.36
CA ILE A 49 -9.82 0.26 11.92
C ILE A 49 -10.07 0.85 13.31
N GLU A 50 -9.04 0.99 14.14
CA GLU A 50 -9.14 1.63 15.45
C GLU A 50 -9.56 3.10 15.33
N TRP A 51 -9.09 3.80 14.31
CA TRP A 51 -9.34 5.23 14.13
C TRP A 51 -10.68 5.53 13.46
N ARG A 52 -11.09 4.74 12.46
CA ARG A 52 -12.27 5.01 11.62
C ARG A 52 -13.38 3.95 11.71
N GLY A 53 -13.12 2.84 12.40
CA GLY A 53 -14.00 1.69 12.42
C GLY A 53 -13.74 0.70 11.28
N LYS A 54 -14.42 -0.45 11.35
CA LYS A 54 -14.24 -1.55 10.40
C LYS A 54 -14.89 -1.22 9.04
N PRO A 55 -14.17 -1.32 7.92
CA PRO A 55 -14.77 -1.13 6.60
C PRO A 55 -15.74 -2.26 6.26
N GLY A 56 -16.78 -1.95 5.50
CA GLY A 56 -17.76 -2.95 5.03
C GLY A 56 -17.19 -3.91 3.98
N ALA A 57 -16.22 -3.45 3.18
CA ALA A 57 -15.53 -4.25 2.18
C ALA A 57 -14.09 -3.76 1.99
N ILE A 58 -13.17 -4.69 1.70
CA ILE A 58 -11.78 -4.38 1.37
C ILE A 58 -11.52 -4.83 -0.07
N ARG A 59 -11.11 -3.89 -0.92
CA ARG A 59 -10.67 -4.15 -2.29
C ARG A 59 -9.16 -4.05 -2.37
N VAL A 60 -8.50 -5.09 -2.85
CA VAL A 60 -7.03 -5.13 -3.05
C VAL A 60 -6.72 -5.11 -4.54
N ARG A 61 -5.79 -4.23 -4.93
CA ARG A 61 -5.22 -4.19 -6.28
C ARG A 61 -3.72 -4.47 -6.18
N THR A 62 -3.17 -5.13 -7.20
CA THR A 62 -1.73 -5.24 -7.40
C THR A 62 -1.42 -4.48 -8.68
N GLU A 63 -0.57 -3.47 -8.59
CA GLU A 63 -0.12 -2.71 -9.75
C GLU A 63 1.39 -2.86 -9.84
N PHE A 64 1.85 -3.55 -10.88
CA PHE A 64 3.26 -3.69 -11.17
C PHE A 64 3.64 -2.54 -12.11
N THR A 65 4.23 -1.48 -11.58
CA THR A 65 4.90 -0.47 -12.40
C THR A 65 6.23 -1.04 -12.89
N SER A 66 6.22 -1.68 -14.06
CA SER A 66 7.45 -1.95 -14.80
C SER A 66 8.05 -0.61 -15.23
N SER A 67 9.05 -0.13 -14.50
CA SER A 67 9.87 1.02 -14.89
C SER A 67 10.78 0.64 -16.07
N SER A 68 10.19 0.62 -17.28
CA SER A 68 10.89 0.55 -18.57
C SER A 68 10.38 1.64 -19.54
N ILE A 69 9.96 2.79 -19.00
CA ILE A 69 9.63 3.97 -19.80
C ILE A 69 10.44 5.12 -19.21
N LEU A 70 11.66 5.26 -19.71
CA LEU A 70 12.50 6.46 -19.85
C LEU A 70 13.91 5.93 -20.21
N LYS A 71 14.09 5.62 -21.50
CA LYS A 71 15.40 5.62 -22.17
C LYS A 71 15.58 6.99 -22.79
#